data_AF-A0A1H1ZZ89-F1
#
_entry.id   AF-A0A1H1ZZ89-F1
#
_cell.length_a   1.000
_cell.length_b   1.000
_cell.length_c   1.000
_cell.angle_alpha   90.00
_cell.angle_beta   90.00
_cell.angle_gamma   90.00
#
_symmetry.space_group_name_H-M   'P 1'
#
loop_
_entity.id
_entity.type
_entity.pdbx_description
1 polymer ?
#
loop_
_entity_poly.entity_id
_entity_poly.type
_entity_poly.pdbx_seq_one_letter_code
_entity_poly.pdbx_strand_id
1 'polypeptide(L)'
;MNLFGIIEEIEKVDPEFNDRISPRRNAIKNMSSFGTKVALAAIPFALGDLFKKAYGAAASSDVIAVLNFALTLELLEATFYNTGLAKAGLVADTAYITYIKNDENNHVTFLTDAITAAGGTPVSANDLAYVDFTGGGGKNNGPFSDVFTNYQTFLAVAETFEDTGVRAYKGQAGNLLGNQTYLTAALAIHAVEARHASAVRYLRASKYGVSINPWITSTASASNDTGIPQVNANYGGATPENNTAQGGVNILSLTSVEGSTTSVAVASAAFDEALTQAEVLAILVPAFVNTK
;
A
#
# COMPACT_ATOMS: atom_id res chain seq x y z
N MET A 1 -29.63 14.58 40.08
CA MET A 1 -28.17 14.71 40.23
C MET A 1 -27.62 15.30 38.94
N ASN A 2 -26.91 16.41 39.04
CA ASN A 2 -26.43 17.16 37.89
C ASN A 2 -25.13 16.53 37.38
N LEU A 3 -25.20 15.75 36.30
CA LEU A 3 -24.04 15.05 35.71
C LEU A 3 -22.89 16.01 35.35
N PHE A 4 -23.20 17.27 35.04
CA PHE A 4 -22.21 18.29 34.70
C PHE A 4 -21.42 18.81 35.90
N GLY A 5 -22.01 18.78 37.10
CA GLY A 5 -21.34 19.21 38.33
C GLY A 5 -20.28 18.22 38.82
N ILE A 6 -20.43 16.93 38.51
CA ILE A 6 -19.47 15.87 38.86
C ILE A 6 -18.20 15.98 38.01
N ILE A 7 -18.34 16.41 36.74
CA ILE A 7 -17.20 16.58 35.83
C ILE A 7 -16.33 17.78 36.24
N GLU A 8 -16.93 18.89 36.67
CA GLU A 8 -16.21 20.06 37.18
C GLU A 8 -15.48 19.81 38.51
N GLU A 9 -16.02 18.95 39.39
CA GLU A 9 -15.33 18.55 40.61
C GLU A 9 -14.13 17.63 40.32
N ILE A 10 -14.23 16.75 39.32
CA ILE A 10 -13.12 15.86 38.91
C ILE A 10 -11.99 16.65 38.24
N GLU A 11 -12.29 17.64 37.38
CA GLU A 11 -11.28 18.51 36.76
C GLU A 11 -10.49 19.36 37.76
N LYS A 12 -11.08 19.68 38.93
CA LYS A 12 -10.39 20.40 40.00
C LYS A 12 -9.44 19.51 40.82
N VAL A 13 -9.66 18.20 40.82
CA VAL A 13 -8.89 17.23 41.61
C VAL A 13 -7.80 16.55 40.77
N ASP A 14 -8.01 16.39 39.46
CA ASP A 14 -7.02 15.87 38.51
C ASP A 14 -7.05 16.69 37.20
N PRO A 15 -6.17 17.70 37.07
CA PRO A 15 -6.09 18.54 35.86
C PRO A 15 -5.74 17.75 34.58
N GLU A 16 -5.18 16.54 34.72
CA GLU A 16 -4.76 15.68 33.61
C GLU A 16 -5.81 14.63 33.23
N PHE A 17 -6.97 14.62 33.89
CA PHE A 17 -8.06 13.66 33.65
C PHE A 17 -8.52 13.65 32.18
N ASN A 18 -8.60 14.83 31.54
CA ASN A 18 -8.98 14.96 30.13
C ASN A 18 -7.95 14.36 29.15
N ASP A 19 -6.67 14.38 29.50
CA ASP A 19 -5.59 13.83 28.68
C ASP A 19 -5.53 12.30 28.77
N ARG A 20 -5.97 11.72 29.90
CA ARG A 20 -6.01 10.27 30.11
C ARG A 20 -7.20 9.58 29.45
N ILE A 21 -8.32 10.29 29.25
CA ILE A 21 -9.58 9.70 28.74
C ILE A 21 -9.77 9.93 27.23
N SER A 22 -9.00 10.83 26.60
CA SER A 22 -9.12 11.10 25.17
C SER A 22 -7.81 11.09 24.35
N PRO A 23 -7.00 10.01 24.39
CA PRO A 23 -5.82 9.88 23.51
C PRO A 23 -6.17 10.02 22.01
N ARG A 24 -7.34 9.53 21.60
CA ARG A 24 -7.87 9.69 20.22
C ARG A 24 -8.09 11.15 19.83
N ARG A 25 -8.51 12.01 20.76
CA ARG A 25 -8.80 13.43 20.46
C ARG A 25 -7.53 14.27 20.42
N ASN A 26 -6.50 13.92 21.20
CA ASN A 26 -5.17 14.52 21.10
C ASN A 26 -4.42 14.06 19.83
N ALA A 27 -4.59 12.81 19.40
CA ALA A 27 -4.09 12.35 18.10
C ALA A 27 -4.76 13.10 16.92
N ILE A 28 -6.08 13.31 16.98
CA ILE A 28 -6.82 14.10 15.97
C ILE A 28 -6.47 15.59 16.06
N LYS A 29 -6.19 16.15 17.25
CA LYS A 29 -5.72 17.54 17.39
C LYS A 29 -4.32 17.73 16.81
N ASN A 30 -3.41 16.77 16.97
CA ASN A 30 -2.09 16.76 16.33
C ASN A 30 -2.18 16.51 14.81
N MET A 31 -3.23 15.86 14.32
CA MET A 31 -3.55 15.83 12.88
C MET A 31 -4.18 17.15 12.40
N SER A 32 -4.92 17.88 13.24
CA SER A 32 -5.57 19.14 12.87
C SER A 32 -4.59 20.33 12.80
N SER A 33 -3.51 20.32 13.58
CA SER A 33 -2.40 21.28 13.43
C SER A 33 -1.58 21.03 12.15
N PHE A 34 -1.66 19.82 11.58
CA PHE A 34 -1.14 19.48 10.26
C PHE A 34 -2.11 19.87 9.11
N GLY A 35 -3.41 20.02 9.40
CA GLY A 35 -4.47 20.27 8.39
C GLY A 35 -4.96 21.71 8.22
N THR A 36 -4.77 22.62 9.19
CA THR A 36 -5.46 23.93 9.17
C THR A 36 -4.86 24.96 8.19
N LYS A 37 -3.79 24.63 7.46
CA LYS A 37 -3.24 25.49 6.39
C LYS A 37 -3.44 24.97 4.97
N VAL A 38 -4.08 23.81 4.79
CA VAL A 38 -4.42 23.31 3.45
C VAL A 38 -5.90 22.98 3.44
N ALA A 39 -6.70 23.93 2.95
CA ALA A 39 -8.08 23.65 2.57
C ALA A 39 -8.05 22.59 1.45
N LEU A 40 -8.28 21.33 1.83
CA LEU A 40 -8.38 20.17 0.96
C LEU A 40 -9.73 20.21 0.23
N ALA A 41 -9.78 20.92 -0.88
CA ALA A 41 -10.80 20.71 -1.90
C ALA A 41 -10.15 20.93 -3.26
N ALA A 42 -10.01 19.83 -4.03
CA ALA A 42 -9.52 19.76 -5.40
C ALA A 42 -8.05 20.16 -5.65
N ILE A 43 -7.10 19.25 -5.40
CA ILE A 43 -5.71 19.45 -5.81
C ILE A 43 -5.03 18.15 -6.28
N PRO A 44 -5.12 17.80 -7.58
CA PRO A 44 -4.04 17.09 -8.27
C PRO A 44 -2.97 18.07 -8.79
N PHE A 45 -3.34 19.33 -9.10
CA PHE A 45 -2.48 20.26 -9.84
C PHE A 45 -1.61 21.23 -8.99
N ALA A 46 -1.95 21.49 -7.73
CA ALA A 46 -1.22 22.45 -6.89
C ALA A 46 -0.18 21.81 -5.95
N LEU A 47 0.03 20.50 -6.04
CA LEU A 47 1.24 19.88 -5.50
C LEU A 47 2.48 20.46 -6.23
N GLY A 48 2.44 20.57 -7.57
CA GLY A 48 3.58 20.98 -8.40
C GLY A 48 4.21 22.33 -8.05
N ASP A 49 3.43 23.32 -7.61
CA ASP A 49 3.95 24.64 -7.21
C ASP A 49 4.51 24.65 -5.77
N LEU A 50 4.02 23.77 -4.89
CA LEU A 50 4.66 23.49 -3.59
C LEU A 50 6.01 22.78 -3.80
N PHE A 51 6.08 21.86 -4.78
CA PHE A 51 7.32 21.21 -5.22
C PHE A 51 8.30 22.17 -5.91
N LYS A 52 7.90 23.31 -6.47
CA LYS A 52 8.89 24.29 -6.98
C LYS A 52 9.51 25.15 -5.88
N LYS A 53 8.78 25.42 -4.79
CA LYS A 53 9.20 26.38 -3.75
C LYS A 53 9.97 25.74 -2.58
N ALA A 54 9.79 24.44 -2.35
CA ALA A 54 10.53 23.69 -1.32
C ALA A 54 11.83 23.04 -1.82
N TYR A 55 12.08 23.01 -3.13
CA TYR A 55 13.13 22.22 -3.80
C TYR A 55 14.34 23.03 -4.27
N GLY A 56 14.69 24.10 -3.55
CA GLY A 56 15.90 24.87 -3.86
C GLY A 56 17.21 24.09 -3.72
N ALA A 57 17.17 22.87 -3.15
CA ALA A 57 18.27 21.93 -3.08
C ALA A 57 17.85 20.57 -3.66
N ALA A 58 18.74 19.92 -4.41
CA ALA A 58 18.55 18.57 -4.91
C ALA A 58 18.27 17.60 -3.74
N ALA A 59 17.38 16.64 -3.95
CA ALA A 59 17.11 15.62 -2.93
C ALA A 59 18.36 14.73 -2.72
N SER A 60 18.45 14.06 -1.57
CA SER A 60 19.51 13.08 -1.36
C SER A 60 19.40 11.92 -2.35
N SER A 61 20.51 11.26 -2.63
CA SER A 61 20.54 10.04 -3.45
C SER A 61 19.59 8.97 -2.95
N ASP A 62 19.42 8.86 -1.63
CA ASP A 62 18.56 7.85 -1.00
C ASP A 62 17.08 8.12 -1.29
N VAL A 63 16.65 9.39 -1.27
CA VAL A 63 15.29 9.77 -1.64
C VAL A 63 15.04 9.46 -3.11
N ILE A 64 15.98 9.83 -3.99
CA ILE A 64 15.87 9.54 -5.42
C ILE A 64 15.80 8.02 -5.67
N ALA A 65 16.55 7.23 -4.91
CA ALA A 65 16.50 5.77 -4.98
C ALA A 65 15.14 5.21 -4.54
N VAL A 66 14.56 5.73 -3.44
CA VAL A 66 13.22 5.34 -2.98
C VAL A 66 12.15 5.68 -4.01
N LEU A 67 12.21 6.87 -4.61
CA LEU A 67 11.25 7.28 -5.63
C LEU A 67 11.37 6.46 -6.91
N ASN A 68 12.60 6.15 -7.35
CA ASN A 68 12.82 5.27 -8.50
C ASN A 68 12.38 3.83 -8.23
N PHE A 69 12.54 3.35 -6.99
CA PHE A 69 11.99 2.07 -6.58
C PHE A 69 10.47 2.06 -6.66
N ALA A 70 9.80 3.07 -6.11
CA ALA A 70 8.35 3.25 -6.25
C ALA A 70 7.93 3.30 -7.73
N LEU A 71 8.58 4.13 -8.54
CA LEU A 71 8.28 4.27 -9.97
C LEU A 71 8.43 2.93 -10.73
N THR A 72 9.36 2.07 -10.32
CA THR A 72 9.52 0.74 -10.91
C THR A 72 8.28 -0.14 -10.67
N LEU A 73 7.69 -0.06 -9.47
CA LEU A 73 6.47 -0.81 -9.12
C LEU A 73 5.26 -0.25 -9.87
N GLU A 74 5.07 1.08 -9.86
CA GLU A 74 3.96 1.72 -10.59
C GLU A 74 4.04 1.45 -12.10
N LEU A 75 5.24 1.39 -12.68
CA LEU A 75 5.41 1.04 -14.09
C LEU A 75 5.02 -0.42 -14.36
N LEU A 76 5.29 -1.34 -13.42
CA LEU A 76 4.90 -2.74 -13.51
C LEU A 76 3.37 -2.88 -13.49
N GLU A 77 2.71 -2.22 -12.53
CA GLU A 77 1.24 -2.21 -12.36
C GLU A 77 0.55 -1.50 -13.54
N ALA A 78 1.03 -0.31 -13.92
CA ALA A 78 0.54 0.39 -15.10
C ALA A 78 0.65 -0.50 -16.34
N THR A 79 1.78 -1.18 -16.56
CA THR A 79 1.95 -2.09 -17.71
C THR A 79 0.96 -3.25 -17.64
N PHE A 80 0.77 -3.86 -16.47
CA PHE A 80 -0.16 -4.95 -16.24
C PHE A 80 -1.61 -4.57 -16.59
N TYR A 81 -2.11 -3.48 -16.02
CA TYR A 81 -3.49 -3.04 -16.21
C TYR A 81 -3.75 -2.50 -17.62
N ASN A 82 -2.82 -1.75 -18.21
CA ASN A 82 -2.92 -1.33 -19.60
C ASN A 82 -2.98 -2.55 -20.53
N THR A 83 -2.16 -3.58 -20.28
CA THR A 83 -2.16 -4.82 -21.07
C THR A 83 -3.47 -5.58 -20.91
N GLY A 84 -3.96 -5.75 -19.68
CA GLY A 84 -5.22 -6.45 -19.39
C GLY A 84 -6.43 -5.80 -20.05
N LEU A 85 -6.59 -4.48 -19.92
CA LEU A 85 -7.70 -3.74 -20.53
C LEU A 85 -7.62 -3.69 -22.06
N ALA A 86 -6.43 -3.79 -22.64
CA ALA A 86 -6.27 -3.90 -24.09
C ALA A 86 -6.73 -5.27 -24.66
N LYS A 87 -6.85 -6.31 -23.81
CA LYS A 87 -7.36 -7.63 -24.22
C LYS A 87 -8.89 -7.63 -24.25
N ALA A 88 -9.43 -7.57 -25.46
CA ALA A 88 -10.87 -7.61 -25.69
C ALA A 88 -11.52 -8.82 -25.01
N GLY A 89 -12.51 -8.57 -24.15
CA GLY A 89 -13.26 -9.61 -23.45
C GLY A 89 -12.57 -10.25 -22.24
N LEU A 90 -11.33 -9.84 -21.90
CA LEU A 90 -10.66 -10.32 -20.69
C LEU A 90 -11.31 -9.73 -19.44
N VAL A 91 -11.34 -8.40 -19.32
CA VAL A 91 -11.77 -7.72 -18.11
C VAL A 91 -13.29 -7.56 -18.10
N ALA A 92 -13.95 -8.21 -17.15
CA ALA A 92 -15.41 -8.09 -16.99
C ALA A 92 -15.82 -6.81 -16.27
N ASP A 93 -15.10 -6.41 -15.21
CA ASP A 93 -15.44 -5.23 -14.38
C ASP A 93 -14.69 -3.98 -14.88
N THR A 94 -14.87 -3.68 -16.16
CA THR A 94 -14.09 -2.67 -16.90
C THR A 94 -14.07 -1.29 -16.26
N ALA A 95 -15.18 -0.84 -15.66
CA ALA A 95 -15.24 0.46 -15.00
C ALA A 95 -14.25 0.55 -13.82
N TYR A 96 -14.25 -0.44 -12.94
CA TYR A 96 -13.36 -0.48 -11.76
C TYR A 96 -11.91 -0.63 -12.16
N ILE A 97 -11.60 -1.58 -13.05
CA ILE A 97 -10.23 -1.81 -13.51
C ILE A 97 -9.70 -0.61 -14.31
N THR A 98 -10.57 0.16 -14.98
CA THR A 98 -10.16 1.42 -15.64
C THR A 98 -9.78 2.50 -14.64
N TYR A 99 -10.44 2.58 -13.48
CA TYR A 99 -10.03 3.54 -12.44
C TYR A 99 -8.64 3.21 -11.92
N ILE A 100 -8.41 1.96 -11.51
CA ILE A 100 -7.09 1.49 -11.04
C ILE A 100 -6.02 1.81 -12.10
N LYS A 101 -6.24 1.35 -13.34
CA LYS A 101 -5.35 1.64 -14.47
C LYS A 101 -5.04 3.13 -14.63
N ASN A 102 -6.02 4.02 -14.44
CA ASN A 102 -5.78 5.45 -14.58
C ASN A 102 -4.95 5.99 -13.42
N ASP A 103 -5.21 5.52 -12.21
CA ASP A 103 -4.44 5.89 -11.01
C ASP A 103 -2.98 5.43 -11.14
N GLU A 104 -2.72 4.19 -11.58
CA GLU A 104 -1.36 3.70 -11.89
C GLU A 104 -0.61 4.60 -12.89
N ASN A 105 -1.27 4.96 -14.00
CA ASN A 105 -0.66 5.84 -15.00
C ASN A 105 -0.39 7.26 -14.44
N ASN A 106 -1.24 7.73 -13.52
CA ASN A 106 -1.06 9.02 -12.86
C ASN A 106 0.08 8.96 -11.83
N HIS A 107 0.24 7.86 -11.09
CA HIS A 107 1.37 7.65 -10.19
C HIS A 107 2.70 7.61 -10.94
N VAL A 108 2.78 6.88 -12.06
CA VAL A 108 3.96 6.87 -12.95
C VAL A 108 4.32 8.30 -13.38
N THR A 109 3.34 9.08 -13.83
CA THR A 109 3.55 10.47 -14.25
C THR A 109 4.06 11.32 -13.09
N PHE A 110 3.37 11.23 -11.94
CA PHE A 110 3.72 11.99 -10.75
C PHE A 110 5.15 11.68 -10.26
N LEU A 111 5.52 10.41 -10.16
CA LEU A 111 6.85 10.00 -9.68
C LEU A 111 7.94 10.38 -10.68
N THR A 112 7.69 10.26 -11.99
CA THR A 112 8.61 10.70 -13.04
C THR A 112 8.92 12.20 -12.91
N ASP A 113 7.88 13.02 -12.74
CA ASP A 113 8.01 14.46 -12.56
C ASP A 113 8.71 14.79 -11.22
N ALA A 114 8.35 14.10 -10.14
CA ALA A 114 8.93 14.29 -8.82
C ALA A 114 10.44 13.97 -8.81
N ILE A 115 10.86 12.87 -9.43
CA ILE A 115 12.28 12.48 -9.54
C ILE A 115 13.04 13.50 -10.37
N THR A 116 12.48 13.94 -11.50
CA THR A 116 13.11 14.96 -12.35
C THR A 116 13.26 16.29 -11.61
N ALA A 117 12.21 16.72 -10.91
CA ALA A 117 12.24 17.93 -10.07
C ALA A 117 13.23 17.81 -8.90
N ALA A 118 13.48 16.60 -8.41
CA ALA A 118 14.48 16.30 -7.38
C ALA A 118 15.94 16.43 -7.88
N GLY A 119 16.14 16.54 -9.20
CA GLY A 119 17.45 16.46 -9.84
C GLY A 119 17.92 15.03 -10.12
N GLY A 120 17.03 14.04 -10.03
CA GLY A 120 17.32 12.64 -10.36
C GLY A 120 16.95 12.28 -11.80
N THR A 121 17.38 11.08 -12.23
CA THR A 121 16.95 10.47 -13.50
C THR A 121 15.88 9.42 -13.20
N PRO A 122 14.65 9.56 -13.73
CA PRO A 122 13.61 8.54 -13.58
C PRO A 122 13.97 7.26 -14.34
N VAL A 123 13.65 6.10 -13.75
CA VAL A 123 13.59 4.84 -14.49
C VAL A 123 12.52 4.93 -15.59
N SER A 124 12.76 4.26 -16.71
CA SER A 124 11.87 4.31 -17.88
C SER A 124 11.16 2.97 -18.08
N ALA A 125 9.99 3.02 -18.73
CA ALA A 125 9.28 1.81 -19.16
C ALA A 125 10.14 0.89 -20.06
N ASN A 126 11.11 1.46 -20.79
CA ASN A 126 12.04 0.69 -21.61
C ASN A 126 13.02 -0.15 -20.77
N ASP A 127 13.26 0.25 -19.51
CA ASP A 127 14.06 -0.54 -18.56
C ASP A 127 13.30 -1.79 -18.08
N LEU A 128 11.99 -1.84 -18.31
CA LEU A 128 11.11 -2.98 -18.05
C LEU A 128 10.72 -3.74 -19.32
N ALA A 129 11.48 -3.61 -20.42
CA ALA A 129 11.10 -4.06 -21.76
C ALA A 129 10.67 -5.54 -21.91
N TYR A 130 10.85 -6.38 -20.89
CA TYR A 130 10.34 -7.75 -20.84
C TYR A 130 9.89 -8.12 -19.42
N VAL A 131 8.64 -7.79 -19.09
CA VAL A 131 7.96 -8.31 -17.89
C VAL A 131 7.17 -9.57 -18.25
N ASP A 132 7.49 -10.67 -17.59
CA ASP A 132 6.77 -11.95 -17.68
C ASP A 132 5.69 -12.04 -16.60
N PHE A 133 4.50 -11.54 -16.89
CA PHE A 133 3.33 -11.60 -15.99
C PHE A 133 2.82 -13.01 -15.69
N THR A 134 3.36 -14.04 -16.35
CA THR A 134 3.02 -15.44 -16.02
C THR A 134 3.73 -15.93 -14.75
N GLY A 135 4.74 -15.19 -14.26
CA GLY A 135 5.61 -15.63 -13.16
C GLY A 135 6.63 -16.69 -13.59
N GLY A 136 6.96 -16.75 -14.88
CA GLY A 136 7.82 -17.77 -15.49
C GLY A 136 9.30 -17.42 -15.55
N GLY A 137 9.72 -16.28 -14.98
CA GLY A 137 11.10 -15.81 -15.02
C GLY A 137 11.58 -15.48 -16.43
N GLY A 138 10.73 -14.80 -17.21
CA GLY A 138 11.04 -14.38 -18.58
C GLY A 138 10.71 -15.39 -19.67
N LYS A 139 10.10 -16.53 -19.31
CA LYS A 139 9.81 -17.66 -20.22
C LYS A 139 8.36 -17.70 -20.68
N ASN A 140 7.48 -16.88 -20.10
CA ASN A 140 6.04 -16.82 -20.40
C ASN A 140 5.32 -18.18 -20.22
N ASN A 141 5.82 -19.02 -19.31
CA ASN A 141 5.27 -20.35 -19.02
C ASN A 141 5.14 -20.61 -17.52
N GLY A 142 5.04 -19.54 -16.73
CA GLY A 142 4.89 -19.61 -15.29
C GLY A 142 3.50 -20.06 -14.83
N PRO A 143 3.28 -20.09 -13.50
CA PRO A 143 2.05 -20.58 -12.90
C PRO A 143 0.79 -19.78 -13.29
N PHE A 144 0.95 -18.54 -13.76
CA PHE A 144 -0.14 -17.66 -14.20
C PHE A 144 -0.18 -17.53 -15.73
N SER A 145 0.13 -18.60 -16.46
CA SER A 145 0.21 -18.60 -17.94
C SER A 145 -1.03 -18.09 -18.67
N ASP A 146 -2.22 -18.16 -18.05
CA ASP A 146 -3.49 -17.69 -18.60
C ASP A 146 -3.91 -16.29 -18.10
N VAL A 147 -3.02 -15.54 -17.45
CA VAL A 147 -3.30 -14.22 -16.83
C VAL A 147 -3.99 -13.22 -17.78
N PHE A 148 -3.69 -13.25 -19.07
CA PHE A 148 -4.29 -12.36 -20.08
C PHE A 148 -5.38 -13.00 -20.93
N THR A 149 -5.84 -14.20 -20.55
CA THR A 149 -6.94 -14.92 -21.19
C THR A 149 -8.01 -15.37 -20.20
N ASN A 150 -7.72 -15.32 -18.90
CA ASN A 150 -8.61 -15.72 -17.82
C ASN A 150 -8.68 -14.61 -16.77
N TYR A 151 -9.87 -14.05 -16.60
CA TYR A 151 -10.09 -12.93 -15.68
C TYR A 151 -9.90 -13.30 -14.20
N GLN A 152 -10.13 -14.56 -13.82
CA GLN A 152 -9.87 -15.00 -12.46
C GLN A 152 -8.37 -15.00 -12.15
N THR A 153 -7.56 -15.47 -13.11
CA THR A 153 -6.08 -15.40 -13.02
C THR A 153 -5.61 -13.95 -13.06
N PHE A 154 -6.20 -13.11 -13.94
CA PHE A 154 -5.92 -11.68 -13.97
C PHE A 154 -6.10 -11.03 -12.60
N LEU A 155 -7.26 -11.24 -11.95
CA LEU A 155 -7.51 -10.68 -10.62
C LEU A 155 -6.58 -11.26 -9.54
N ALA A 156 -6.19 -12.53 -9.65
CA ALA A 156 -5.24 -13.14 -8.72
C ALA A 156 -3.84 -12.50 -8.80
N VAL A 157 -3.37 -12.22 -10.01
CA VAL A 157 -2.11 -11.50 -10.22
C VAL A 157 -2.25 -10.03 -9.81
N ALA A 158 -3.38 -9.39 -10.10
CA ALA A 158 -3.71 -8.05 -9.64
C ALA A 158 -3.61 -7.94 -8.11
N GLU A 159 -4.29 -8.82 -7.36
CA GLU A 159 -4.25 -8.82 -5.88
C GLU A 159 -2.81 -8.92 -5.37
N THR A 160 -2.02 -9.78 -6.01
CA THR A 160 -0.61 -9.96 -5.63
C THR A 160 0.20 -8.69 -5.82
N PHE A 161 -0.01 -7.94 -6.91
CA PHE A 161 0.69 -6.68 -7.15
C PHE A 161 0.26 -5.61 -6.15
N GLU A 162 -1.04 -5.36 -6.04
CA GLU A 162 -1.57 -4.31 -5.16
C GLU A 162 -1.12 -4.50 -3.69
N ASP A 163 -1.14 -5.75 -3.22
CA ASP A 163 -0.67 -6.07 -1.87
C ASP A 163 0.81 -5.82 -1.72
N THR A 164 1.60 -6.20 -2.72
CA THR A 164 3.04 -5.95 -2.72
C THR A 164 3.31 -4.45 -2.74
N GLY A 165 2.54 -3.66 -3.50
CA GLY A 165 2.60 -2.20 -3.55
C GLY A 165 2.38 -1.58 -2.17
N VAL A 166 1.28 -1.92 -1.49
CA VAL A 166 0.98 -1.47 -0.12
C VAL A 166 2.16 -1.77 0.82
N ARG A 167 2.61 -3.03 0.85
CA ARG A 167 3.69 -3.47 1.73
C ARG A 167 5.03 -2.80 1.39
N ALA A 168 5.31 -2.54 0.11
CA ALA A 168 6.53 -1.90 -0.37
C ALA A 168 6.59 -0.41 0.01
N TYR A 169 5.49 0.33 -0.21
CA TYR A 169 5.40 1.73 0.20
C TYR A 169 5.55 1.88 1.71
N LYS A 170 4.87 1.03 2.49
CA LYS A 170 5.03 1.02 3.96
C LYS A 170 6.49 0.76 4.37
N GLY A 171 7.16 -0.18 3.70
CA GLY A 171 8.56 -0.49 3.97
C GLY A 171 9.56 0.62 3.62
N GLN A 172 9.22 1.52 2.71
CA GLN A 172 10.06 2.68 2.38
C GLN A 172 9.73 3.94 3.17
N ALA A 173 8.59 4.00 3.88
CA ALA A 173 8.19 5.18 4.64
C ALA A 173 9.27 5.65 5.64
N GLY A 174 9.97 4.72 6.29
CA GLY A 174 11.08 5.02 7.21
C GLY A 174 12.24 5.79 6.56
N ASN A 175 12.54 5.49 5.29
CA ASN A 175 13.61 6.14 4.53
C ASN A 175 13.25 7.59 4.11
N LEU A 176 11.97 7.96 4.23
CA LEU A 176 11.47 9.29 3.87
C LEU A 176 11.18 10.19 5.08
N LEU A 177 11.41 9.72 6.32
CA LEU A 177 11.11 10.49 7.55
C LEU A 177 11.77 11.88 7.59
N GLY A 178 12.99 12.01 7.04
CA GLY A 178 13.69 13.29 6.94
C GLY A 178 13.18 14.21 5.82
N ASN A 179 12.26 13.75 4.99
CA ASN A 179 11.82 14.40 3.76
C ASN A 179 10.29 14.45 3.69
N GLN A 180 9.68 15.31 4.52
CA GLN A 180 8.24 15.35 4.74
C GLN A 180 7.42 15.48 3.44
N THR A 181 7.90 16.22 2.45
CA THR A 181 7.19 16.36 1.16
C THR A 181 7.06 15.02 0.45
N TYR A 182 8.16 14.27 0.33
CA TYR A 182 8.18 12.97 -0.32
C TYR A 182 7.49 11.90 0.52
N LEU A 183 7.64 11.93 1.84
CA LEU A 183 6.89 11.05 2.74
C LEU A 183 5.39 11.25 2.57
N THR A 184 4.92 12.51 2.53
CA THR A 184 3.49 12.82 2.37
C THR A 184 2.96 12.31 1.03
N ALA A 185 3.73 12.48 -0.05
CA ALA A 185 3.37 11.94 -1.36
C ALA A 185 3.32 10.40 -1.37
N ALA A 186 4.35 9.74 -0.83
CA ALA A 186 4.41 8.28 -0.75
C ALA A 186 3.27 7.69 0.10
N LEU A 187 2.90 8.33 1.21
CA LEU A 187 1.77 7.90 2.03
C LEU A 187 0.42 8.15 1.36
N ALA A 188 0.31 9.16 0.49
CA ALA A 188 -0.89 9.40 -0.31
C ALA A 188 -1.09 8.29 -1.36
N ILE A 189 -0.01 7.89 -2.05
CA ILE A 189 -0.03 6.77 -3.01
C ILE A 189 -0.33 5.46 -2.28
N HIS A 190 0.36 5.17 -1.17
CA HIS A 190 0.07 3.99 -0.32
C HIS A 190 -1.41 3.85 0.05
N ALA A 191 -2.11 4.96 0.32
CA ALA A 191 -3.54 4.93 0.62
C ALA A 191 -4.44 4.71 -0.62
N VAL A 192 -3.96 5.01 -1.83
CA VAL A 192 -4.59 4.63 -3.09
C VAL A 192 -4.36 3.13 -3.35
N GLU A 193 -3.13 2.63 -3.23
CA GLU A 193 -2.80 1.21 -3.35
C GLU A 193 -3.66 0.33 -2.42
N ALA A 194 -3.83 0.74 -1.16
CA ALA A 194 -4.68 0.02 -0.22
C ALA A 194 -6.16 -0.05 -0.67
N ARG A 195 -6.64 0.96 -1.39
CA ARG A 195 -7.99 0.95 -1.97
C ARG A 195 -8.07 0.01 -3.17
N HIS A 196 -7.04 -0.02 -4.01
CA HIS A 196 -6.94 -0.95 -5.13
C HIS A 196 -6.90 -2.40 -4.64
N ALA A 197 -6.00 -2.72 -3.71
CA ALA A 197 -5.88 -4.03 -3.05
C ALA A 197 -7.23 -4.50 -2.50
N SER A 198 -7.90 -3.63 -1.73
CA SER A 198 -9.22 -3.94 -1.14
C SER A 198 -10.28 -4.21 -2.22
N ALA A 199 -10.30 -3.41 -3.28
CA ALA A 199 -11.26 -3.56 -4.38
C ALA A 199 -11.02 -4.86 -5.18
N VAL A 200 -9.78 -5.20 -5.49
CA VAL A 200 -9.43 -6.42 -6.24
C VAL A 200 -9.76 -7.67 -5.42
N ARG A 201 -9.41 -7.68 -4.14
CA ARG A 201 -9.82 -8.74 -3.19
C ARG A 201 -11.33 -8.92 -3.16
N TYR A 202 -12.06 -7.82 -3.02
CA TYR A 202 -13.52 -7.84 -3.05
C TYR A 202 -14.05 -8.46 -4.33
N LEU A 203 -13.51 -8.09 -5.50
CA LEU A 203 -13.92 -8.69 -6.79
C LEU A 203 -13.64 -10.20 -6.83
N ARG A 204 -12.49 -10.66 -6.35
CA ARG A 204 -12.20 -12.10 -6.28
C ARG A 204 -13.17 -12.84 -5.37
N ALA A 205 -13.44 -12.29 -4.19
CA ALA A 205 -14.40 -12.87 -3.25
C ALA A 205 -15.83 -12.89 -3.83
N SER A 206 -16.32 -11.76 -4.33
CA SER A 206 -17.71 -11.61 -4.78
C SER A 206 -18.00 -12.34 -6.09
N LYS A 207 -17.03 -12.38 -7.02
CA LYS A 207 -17.23 -12.92 -8.38
C LYS A 207 -16.89 -14.40 -8.47
N TYR A 208 -15.86 -14.83 -7.75
CA TYR A 208 -15.31 -16.19 -7.84
C TYR A 208 -15.45 -16.99 -6.54
N GLY A 209 -16.05 -16.43 -5.50
CA GLY A 209 -16.27 -17.12 -4.23
C GLY A 209 -14.97 -17.48 -3.49
N VAL A 210 -13.89 -16.75 -3.78
CA VAL A 210 -12.62 -16.94 -3.06
C VAL A 210 -12.82 -16.53 -1.60
N SER A 211 -12.43 -17.40 -0.67
CA SER A 211 -12.64 -17.19 0.77
C SER A 211 -11.60 -16.24 1.38
N ILE A 212 -11.64 -14.97 0.95
CA ILE A 212 -10.77 -13.89 1.42
C ILE A 212 -11.62 -12.68 1.85
N ASN A 213 -11.01 -11.79 2.63
CA ASN A 213 -11.59 -10.50 2.98
C ASN A 213 -11.06 -9.40 2.06
N PRO A 214 -11.66 -8.19 2.04
CA PRO A 214 -11.10 -7.01 1.38
C PRO A 214 -9.82 -6.44 2.04
N TRP A 215 -9.16 -7.22 2.89
CA TRP A 215 -7.91 -6.95 3.59
C TRP A 215 -7.26 -8.30 3.92
N ILE A 216 -5.95 -8.33 4.20
CA ILE A 216 -5.22 -9.57 4.51
C ILE A 216 -5.71 -10.15 5.84
N THR A 217 -6.01 -11.44 5.89
CA THR A 217 -6.40 -12.15 7.12
C THR A 217 -5.61 -13.44 7.30
N SER A 218 -4.54 -13.37 8.09
CA SER A 218 -3.60 -14.47 8.32
C SER A 218 -4.06 -15.47 9.39
N THR A 219 -3.45 -16.64 9.38
CA THR A 219 -3.56 -17.65 10.45
C THR A 219 -2.22 -17.80 11.16
N ALA A 220 -2.21 -18.48 12.32
CA ALA A 220 -0.96 -18.76 13.03
C ALA A 220 0.06 -19.53 12.18
N SER A 221 -0.41 -20.38 11.25
CA SER A 221 0.43 -21.24 10.40
C SER A 221 0.66 -20.70 8.98
N ALA A 222 -0.04 -19.64 8.57
CA ALA A 222 0.04 -19.12 7.21
C ALA A 222 -0.20 -17.61 7.18
N SER A 223 0.74 -16.87 6.60
CA SER A 223 0.68 -15.42 6.39
C SER A 223 -0.08 -15.05 5.12
N ASN A 224 -0.18 -15.97 4.16
CA ASN A 224 -0.88 -15.75 2.89
C ASN A 224 -2.31 -16.29 2.97
N ASP A 225 -3.31 -15.44 2.73
CA ASP A 225 -4.74 -15.80 2.72
C ASP A 225 -5.33 -15.95 1.32
N THR A 226 -4.60 -15.58 0.26
CA THR A 226 -5.07 -15.54 -1.14
C THR A 226 -5.53 -16.89 -1.70
N GLY A 227 -5.13 -17.98 -1.04
CA GLY A 227 -5.28 -19.36 -1.52
C GLY A 227 -4.29 -19.76 -2.62
N ILE A 228 -3.27 -18.93 -2.89
CA ILE A 228 -2.31 -19.14 -4.00
C ILE A 228 -0.90 -19.35 -3.42
N PRO A 229 -0.41 -20.61 -3.30
CA PRO A 229 0.90 -20.88 -2.70
C PRO A 229 2.07 -20.21 -3.42
N GLN A 230 1.95 -19.97 -4.72
CA GLN A 230 2.99 -19.36 -5.56
C GLN A 230 3.35 -17.93 -5.14
N VAL A 231 2.46 -17.25 -4.41
CA VAL A 231 2.67 -15.86 -3.94
C VAL A 231 2.91 -15.78 -2.43
N ASN A 232 3.19 -16.91 -1.77
CA ASN A 232 3.47 -16.93 -0.32
C ASN A 232 4.58 -15.95 0.09
N ALA A 233 5.58 -15.73 -0.77
CA ALA A 233 6.67 -14.79 -0.49
C ALA A 233 6.17 -13.34 -0.34
N ASN A 234 5.09 -12.97 -1.04
CA ASN A 234 4.46 -11.65 -0.99
C ASN A 234 3.75 -11.34 0.32
N TYR A 235 3.60 -12.32 1.23
CA TYR A 235 3.00 -12.17 2.56
C TYR A 235 3.99 -12.57 3.68
N GLY A 236 5.21 -12.94 3.28
CA GLY A 236 6.32 -13.25 4.19
C GLY A 236 7.22 -12.04 4.42
N GLY A 237 8.53 -12.30 4.48
CA GLY A 237 9.56 -11.31 4.78
C GLY A 237 10.02 -11.38 6.24
N ALA A 238 10.86 -10.42 6.63
CA ALA A 238 11.37 -10.27 7.99
C ALA A 238 10.23 -9.95 8.98
N THR A 239 9.16 -9.31 8.51
CA THR A 239 7.90 -9.13 9.23
C THR A 239 6.76 -9.71 8.39
N PRO A 240 6.40 -10.99 8.62
CA PRO A 240 5.35 -11.65 7.84
C PRO A 240 3.96 -11.20 8.28
N GLU A 241 2.96 -11.32 7.40
CA GLU A 241 1.56 -10.89 7.63
C GLU A 241 0.84 -11.62 8.78
N ASN A 242 1.38 -12.73 9.29
CA ASN A 242 0.87 -13.37 10.50
C ASN A 242 1.53 -12.83 11.79
N ASN A 243 2.30 -11.73 11.70
CA ASN A 243 2.84 -11.03 12.84
C ASN A 243 1.71 -10.49 13.74
N THR A 244 1.92 -10.61 15.04
CA THR A 244 0.93 -10.18 16.05
C THR A 244 1.49 -9.12 16.97
N ALA A 245 2.69 -8.60 16.71
CA ALA A 245 3.35 -7.61 17.54
C ALA A 245 3.59 -6.31 16.77
N GLN A 246 3.06 -5.20 17.27
CA GLN A 246 3.20 -3.88 16.65
C GLN A 246 3.80 -2.90 17.66
N GLY A 247 4.93 -2.28 17.30
CA GLY A 247 5.62 -1.33 18.20
C GLY A 247 5.99 -1.91 19.56
N GLY A 248 6.30 -3.21 19.64
CA GLY A 248 6.59 -3.92 20.89
C GLY A 248 5.36 -4.39 21.68
N VAL A 249 4.14 -4.11 21.20
CA VAL A 249 2.89 -4.53 21.83
C VAL A 249 2.37 -5.79 21.13
N ASN A 250 2.17 -6.86 21.90
CA ASN A 250 1.48 -8.06 21.39
C ASN A 250 -0.03 -7.81 21.33
N ILE A 251 -0.59 -7.73 20.13
CA ILE A 251 -2.01 -7.47 19.88
C ILE A 251 -2.89 -8.54 20.54
N LEU A 252 -2.42 -9.80 20.61
CA LEU A 252 -3.20 -10.90 21.20
C LEU A 252 -3.37 -10.76 22.72
N SER A 253 -2.60 -9.86 23.35
CA SER A 253 -2.73 -9.55 24.78
C SER A 253 -3.67 -8.38 25.09
N LEU A 254 -4.16 -7.69 24.05
CA LEU A 254 -5.06 -6.56 24.22
C LEU A 254 -6.45 -7.02 24.66
N THR A 255 -7.06 -6.26 25.58
CA THR A 255 -8.41 -6.54 26.08
C THR A 255 -9.43 -6.35 24.97
N SER A 256 -10.27 -7.36 24.75
CA SER A 256 -11.40 -7.28 23.82
C SER A 256 -12.48 -6.34 24.35
N VAL A 257 -13.03 -5.49 23.46
CA VAL A 257 -14.18 -4.63 23.78
C VAL A 257 -15.50 -5.37 23.52
N GLU A 258 -15.52 -6.38 22.63
CA GLU A 258 -16.63 -7.30 22.34
C GLU A 258 -16.12 -8.49 21.48
N GLY A 259 -16.45 -9.75 21.83
CA GLY A 259 -16.00 -10.95 21.08
C GLY A 259 -14.54 -11.38 21.32
N SER A 260 -14.02 -12.35 20.56
CA SER A 260 -12.61 -12.78 20.64
C SER A 260 -11.73 -11.92 19.72
N THR A 261 -11.05 -10.91 20.28
CA THR A 261 -10.14 -9.99 19.56
C THR A 261 -8.68 -10.45 19.59
N THR A 262 -8.41 -11.68 20.01
CA THR A 262 -7.06 -12.16 20.34
C THR A 262 -6.57 -13.27 19.41
N SER A 263 -7.18 -13.41 18.23
CA SER A 263 -6.70 -14.34 17.21
C SER A 263 -5.71 -13.66 16.25
N VAL A 264 -4.83 -14.47 15.65
CA VAL A 264 -3.93 -14.00 14.58
C VAL A 264 -4.71 -13.38 13.43
N ALA A 265 -5.90 -13.91 13.12
CA ALA A 265 -6.77 -13.37 12.08
C ALA A 265 -7.22 -11.93 12.38
N VAL A 266 -7.59 -11.63 13.62
CA VAL A 266 -7.97 -10.26 14.01
C VAL A 266 -6.75 -9.34 14.04
N ALA A 267 -5.60 -9.83 14.51
CA ALA A 267 -4.38 -9.03 14.58
C ALA A 267 -3.85 -8.65 13.19
N SER A 268 -3.75 -9.63 12.28
CA SER A 268 -3.31 -9.41 10.90
C SER A 268 -4.30 -8.54 10.11
N ALA A 269 -5.61 -8.73 10.30
CA ALA A 269 -6.62 -7.88 9.66
C ALA A 269 -6.56 -6.39 10.03
N ALA A 270 -5.80 -6.01 11.07
CA ALA A 270 -5.65 -4.63 11.49
C ALA A 270 -4.41 -3.94 10.91
N PHE A 271 -3.46 -4.69 10.33
CA PHE A 271 -2.18 -4.15 9.86
C PHE A 271 -1.65 -4.94 8.66
N ASP A 272 -1.40 -4.27 7.55
CA ASP A 272 -0.54 -4.83 6.50
C ASP A 272 0.93 -4.64 6.90
N GLU A 273 1.74 -5.68 6.84
CA GLU A 273 3.14 -5.66 7.26
C GLU A 273 4.08 -5.19 6.15
N ALA A 274 5.15 -4.49 6.50
CA ALA A 274 6.07 -3.94 5.51
C ALA A 274 6.92 -5.02 4.83
N LEU A 275 7.23 -4.80 3.54
CA LEU A 275 8.34 -5.45 2.85
C LEU A 275 9.48 -4.46 2.64
N THR A 276 10.71 -4.89 2.93
CA THR A 276 11.90 -4.13 2.55
C THR A 276 12.07 -4.13 1.03
N GLN A 277 12.74 -3.11 0.48
CA GLN A 277 13.06 -3.06 -0.94
C GLN A 277 13.78 -4.33 -1.43
N ALA A 278 14.70 -4.88 -0.63
CA ALA A 278 15.41 -6.11 -0.97
C ALA A 278 14.47 -7.31 -1.09
N GLU A 279 13.47 -7.43 -0.22
CA GLU A 279 12.48 -8.51 -0.27
C GLU A 279 11.55 -8.36 -1.48
N VAL A 280 11.09 -7.15 -1.77
CA VAL A 280 10.27 -6.88 -2.95
C VAL A 280 11.03 -7.25 -4.23
N LEU A 281 12.29 -6.84 -4.35
CA LEU A 281 13.12 -7.19 -5.51
C LEU A 281 13.37 -8.71 -5.60
N ALA A 282 13.58 -9.38 -4.47
CA ALA A 282 13.75 -10.84 -4.44
C ALA A 282 12.50 -11.61 -4.87
N ILE A 283 11.31 -11.03 -4.68
CA ILE A 283 10.04 -11.58 -5.15
C ILE A 283 9.88 -11.30 -6.66
N LEU A 284 10.06 -10.05 -7.06
CA LEU A 284 9.69 -9.61 -8.41
C LEU A 284 10.71 -10.00 -9.48
N VAL A 285 12.01 -9.85 -9.21
CA VAL A 285 13.05 -10.07 -10.24
C VAL A 285 13.03 -11.50 -10.78
N PRO A 286 13.04 -12.57 -9.95
CA PRO A 286 13.06 -13.94 -10.47
C PRO A 286 11.76 -14.36 -11.15
N ALA A 287 10.62 -13.76 -10.75
CA ALA A 287 9.31 -14.11 -11.28
C ALA A 287 9.03 -13.42 -12.63
N PHE A 288 9.44 -12.15 -12.76
CA PHE A 288 8.98 -11.28 -13.85
C PHE A 288 10.09 -10.82 -14.79
N VAL A 289 11.35 -10.80 -14.37
CA VAL A 289 12.44 -10.23 -15.17
C VAL A 289 13.27 -11.35 -15.79
N ASN A 290 13.45 -11.29 -17.11
CA ASN A 290 14.46 -12.08 -17.78
C ASN A 290 15.83 -11.44 -17.51
N THR A 291 16.61 -11.99 -16.59
CA THR A 291 18.04 -11.67 -16.53
C THR A 291 18.67 -12.26 -17.79
N LYS A 292 18.77 -11.44 -18.85
CA LYS A 292 19.60 -11.79 -20.00
C LYS A 292 21.04 -12.04 -19.56
#